data_AF-A0A287HVG2-F1
#
_entry.id   AF-A0A287HVG2-F1
#
_cell.length_a   1.000
_cell.length_b   1.000
_cell.length_c   1.000
_cell.angle_alpha   90.00
_cell.angle_beta   90.00
_cell.angle_gamma   90.00
#
_symmetry.space_group_name_H-M   'P 1'
#
loop_
_entity.id
_entity.type
_entity.pdbx_description
1 polymer ?
#
loop_
_entity_poly.entity_id
_entity_poly.type
_entity_poly.pdbx_seq_one_letter_code
_entity_poly.pdbx_strand_id
1 'polypeptide(L)'
;MRRMLRLSLLVLFLSFSASSEGQALCSDNNGGMYMPNSTYKSNLISLAKLLFANATEKHSATGTAGIGPDKVYGAVLCRGDSDGSDCQKRLTKALDEAINSKAGNSYSLQSNNVTYYYDQYQAQISFSNQDFLSNFSNMTGCTVNTNLNSVRATVAAGRYEDLVTKLIHALADVVVSRAEKYAVGKVWFEETGQTVYGLAQCIRDMPYERCAACLDRIIPDMQSKIIAGQMGAAFLGLWCTLHYETDTQFFNDTKMLSLNALPRSKTNFFRWNNAVLVGVGGFLLVISISCLVFHIWVKTQRRREQTIFKLGRLYLSIQIAINLWRMGGANPEFSLYDFSQIKEATSNFSIGNKLGQGGFGPVYKGRLRNGHKIAVKRLETCSLQGLLEFRNEIQLIAKVQHKNLVKLLGCCTQGDREKIIVYEYMENKSLDYFIFDITKGRELNWSKRLRIVDGTAQVAIYLQSMLLRGFAQSRQMYLALAY
;
A
#
# COMPACT_ATOMS: atom_id res chain seq x y z
N MET A 1 49.99 -21.62 11.53
CA MET A 1 49.10 -20.69 10.77
C MET A 1 49.12 -20.92 9.24
N ARG A 2 49.24 -22.17 8.75
CA ARG A 2 49.19 -22.52 7.30
C ARG A 2 48.31 -23.74 6.96
N ARG A 3 47.59 -24.31 7.95
CA ARG A 3 46.65 -25.43 7.74
C ARG A 3 45.17 -25.03 7.78
N MET A 4 44.84 -23.81 8.18
CA MET A 4 43.43 -23.35 8.21
C MET A 4 42.98 -22.60 6.95
N LEU A 5 43.89 -22.24 6.03
CA LEU A 5 43.52 -21.55 4.78
C LEU A 5 43.08 -22.48 3.64
N ARG A 6 43.29 -23.80 3.74
CA ARG A 6 42.93 -24.76 2.68
C ARG A 6 41.53 -25.38 2.85
N LEU A 7 40.93 -25.32 4.04
CA LEU A 7 39.54 -25.73 4.22
C LEU A 7 38.55 -24.63 3.80
N SER A 8 38.94 -23.35 3.89
CA SER A 8 38.07 -22.23 3.53
C SER A 8 37.86 -22.08 2.02
N LEU A 9 38.84 -22.50 1.20
CA LEU A 9 38.69 -22.48 -0.26
C LEU A 9 37.91 -23.69 -0.80
N LEU A 10 37.88 -24.84 -0.12
CA LEU A 10 37.10 -26.00 -0.59
C LEU A 10 35.59 -25.84 -0.32
N VAL A 11 35.20 -25.06 0.68
CA VAL A 11 33.79 -24.74 0.97
C VAL A 11 33.22 -23.69 0.00
N LEU A 12 34.08 -22.86 -0.59
CA LEU A 12 33.70 -21.88 -1.63
C LEU A 12 33.55 -22.50 -3.04
N PHE A 13 34.05 -23.71 -3.27
CA PHE A 13 33.86 -24.43 -4.54
C PHE A 13 32.77 -25.51 -4.50
N LEU A 14 32.20 -25.81 -3.33
CA LEU A 14 31.04 -26.70 -3.16
C LEU A 14 29.69 -25.96 -3.08
N SER A 15 29.70 -24.64 -3.28
CA SER A 15 28.50 -23.79 -3.34
C SER A 15 28.25 -23.21 -4.75
N PHE A 16 28.68 -23.94 -5.79
CA PHE A 16 28.16 -23.77 -7.15
C PHE A 16 27.23 -24.94 -7.50
N SER A 17 26.14 -25.03 -6.75
CA SER A 17 24.91 -25.65 -7.22
C SER A 17 23.82 -24.59 -7.15
N ALA A 18 23.78 -23.76 -8.19
CA ALA A 18 22.60 -23.00 -8.53
C ALA A 18 22.28 -23.20 -10.01
N SER A 19 22.16 -24.46 -10.44
CA SER A 19 21.02 -24.77 -11.30
C SER A 19 19.80 -24.69 -10.39
N SER A 20 19.13 -23.54 -10.35
CA SER A 20 17.76 -23.51 -9.87
C SER A 20 16.97 -24.40 -10.83
N GLU A 21 16.80 -25.68 -10.49
CA GLU A 21 15.80 -26.52 -11.11
C GLU A 21 14.46 -25.76 -11.01
N GLY A 22 13.91 -25.43 -12.17
CA GLY A 22 12.76 -24.52 -12.30
C GLY A 22 11.62 -24.94 -11.39
N GLN A 23 11.32 -24.11 -10.39
CA GLN A 23 10.10 -24.24 -9.61
C GLN A 23 9.02 -23.32 -10.20
N ALA A 24 7.78 -23.80 -10.17
CA ALA A 24 6.59 -23.01 -10.48
C ALA A 24 6.57 -21.75 -9.61
N LEU A 25 6.56 -20.58 -10.25
CA LEU A 25 6.62 -19.33 -9.50
C LEU A 25 5.26 -18.89 -8.95
N CYS A 26 4.19 -19.21 -9.66
CA CYS A 26 2.80 -19.06 -9.23
C CYS A 26 1.94 -20.14 -9.89
N SER A 27 0.92 -20.65 -9.19
CA SER A 27 -0.09 -21.57 -9.73
C SER A 27 -1.44 -21.24 -9.10
N ASP A 28 -2.47 -21.04 -9.93
CA ASP A 28 -3.86 -20.90 -9.50
C ASP A 28 -4.57 -22.24 -9.73
N ASN A 29 -4.76 -23.01 -8.65
CA ASN A 29 -5.52 -24.27 -8.68
C ASN A 29 -6.89 -24.06 -8.02
N ASN A 30 -7.78 -23.34 -8.71
CA ASN A 30 -9.14 -23.06 -8.21
C ASN A 30 -10.20 -24.02 -8.78
N GLY A 31 -9.79 -25.01 -9.58
CA GLY A 31 -10.66 -26.01 -10.19
C GLY A 31 -10.78 -27.31 -9.37
N GLY A 32 -11.92 -27.99 -9.48
CA GLY A 32 -12.09 -29.35 -8.94
C GLY A 32 -11.12 -30.35 -9.55
N MET A 33 -10.95 -31.52 -8.92
CA MET A 33 -10.01 -32.53 -9.40
C MET A 33 -10.64 -33.46 -10.47
N TYR A 34 -9.93 -33.74 -11.57
CA TYR A 34 -10.26 -34.81 -12.52
C TYR A 34 -9.62 -36.14 -12.12
N MET A 35 -10.24 -37.25 -12.52
CA MET A 35 -9.70 -38.59 -12.24
C MET A 35 -8.44 -38.89 -13.08
N PRO A 36 -7.41 -39.58 -12.53
CA PRO A 36 -6.16 -39.89 -13.22
C PRO A 36 -6.26 -40.57 -14.59
N ASN A 37 -7.37 -41.27 -14.86
CA ASN A 37 -7.66 -41.99 -16.11
C ASN A 37 -8.92 -41.43 -16.81
N SER A 38 -9.20 -40.14 -16.64
CA SER A 38 -10.38 -39.50 -17.26
C SER A 38 -10.18 -39.19 -18.75
N THR A 39 -11.29 -39.13 -19.48
CA THR A 39 -11.34 -38.60 -20.85
C THR A 39 -10.90 -37.12 -20.89
N TYR A 40 -11.20 -36.35 -19.85
CA TYR A 40 -10.66 -34.99 -19.68
C TYR A 40 -9.13 -34.95 -19.75
N LYS A 41 -8.42 -35.85 -19.03
CA LYS A 41 -6.95 -35.89 -19.03
C LYS A 41 -6.39 -36.24 -20.42
N SER A 42 -6.98 -37.20 -21.12
CA SER A 42 -6.54 -37.57 -22.47
C SER A 42 -6.79 -36.43 -23.47
N ASN A 43 -7.92 -35.73 -23.35
CA ASN A 43 -8.21 -34.52 -24.14
C ASN A 43 -7.22 -33.40 -23.84
N LEU A 44 -6.86 -33.17 -22.58
CA LEU A 44 -5.88 -32.16 -22.15
C LEU A 44 -4.50 -32.44 -22.75
N ILE A 45 -3.99 -33.68 -22.60
CA ILE A 45 -2.67 -34.07 -23.15
C ILE A 45 -2.66 -33.95 -24.67
N SER A 46 -3.75 -34.36 -25.34
CA SER A 46 -3.86 -34.26 -26.79
C SER A 46 -3.89 -32.80 -27.26
N LEU A 47 -4.66 -31.95 -26.58
CA LEU A 47 -4.69 -30.51 -26.84
C LEU A 47 -3.31 -29.88 -26.62
N ALA A 48 -2.65 -30.21 -25.53
CA ALA A 48 -1.33 -29.66 -25.20
C ALA A 48 -0.31 -29.95 -26.30
N LYS A 49 -0.25 -31.19 -26.81
CA LYS A 49 0.63 -31.55 -27.94
C LYS A 49 0.37 -30.69 -29.19
N LEU A 50 -0.91 -30.46 -29.52
CA LEU A 50 -1.29 -29.60 -30.65
C LEU A 50 -0.88 -28.14 -30.42
N LEU A 51 -1.14 -27.60 -29.22
CA LEU A 51 -0.79 -26.22 -28.89
C LEU A 51 0.73 -26.01 -28.88
N PHE A 52 1.50 -26.97 -28.38
CA PHE A 52 2.96 -26.85 -28.32
C PHE A 52 3.58 -26.86 -29.72
N ALA A 53 3.07 -27.69 -30.63
CA ALA A 53 3.49 -27.69 -32.03
C ALA A 53 3.17 -26.35 -32.73
N ASN A 54 1.97 -25.79 -32.49
CA ASN A 54 1.57 -24.51 -33.07
C ASN A 54 2.35 -23.33 -32.47
N ALA A 55 2.73 -23.42 -31.19
CA ALA A 55 3.51 -22.38 -30.52
C ALA A 55 4.94 -22.28 -31.05
N THR A 56 5.49 -23.32 -31.68
CA THR A 56 6.82 -23.30 -32.32
C THR A 56 6.95 -22.22 -33.39
N GLU A 57 5.89 -21.92 -34.14
CA GLU A 57 5.90 -20.89 -35.19
C GLU A 57 5.47 -19.51 -34.67
N LYS A 58 4.50 -19.47 -33.74
CA LYS A 58 3.83 -18.25 -33.31
C LYS A 58 4.22 -17.74 -31.92
N HIS A 59 5.03 -18.48 -31.19
CA HIS A 59 5.30 -18.32 -29.75
C HIS A 59 4.04 -18.32 -28.88
N SER A 60 2.87 -18.62 -29.44
CA SER A 60 1.62 -18.71 -28.70
C SER A 60 0.61 -19.55 -29.47
N ALA A 61 -0.28 -20.23 -28.76
CA ALA A 61 -1.39 -20.95 -29.38
C ALA A 61 -2.56 -21.06 -28.39
N THR A 62 -3.77 -21.12 -28.92
CA THR A 62 -5.00 -21.34 -28.15
C THR A 62 -5.86 -22.39 -28.82
N GLY A 63 -6.65 -23.14 -28.07
CA GLY A 63 -7.54 -24.14 -28.65
C GLY A 63 -8.43 -24.83 -27.63
N THR A 64 -9.28 -25.71 -28.15
CA THR A 64 -10.17 -26.53 -27.33
C THR A 64 -10.16 -27.97 -27.80
N ALA A 65 -10.43 -28.91 -26.88
CA ALA A 65 -10.58 -30.32 -27.19
C ALA A 65 -11.67 -30.95 -26.31
N GLY A 66 -12.34 -31.98 -26.81
CA GLY A 66 -13.40 -32.67 -26.09
C GLY A 66 -14.77 -31.98 -26.15
N ILE A 67 -15.76 -32.60 -25.51
CA ILE A 67 -17.15 -32.15 -25.47
C ILE A 67 -17.75 -32.36 -24.08
N GLY A 68 -18.80 -31.60 -23.75
CA GLY A 68 -19.51 -31.72 -22.48
C GLY A 68 -18.57 -31.56 -21.25
N PRO A 69 -18.62 -32.47 -20.26
CA PRO A 69 -17.81 -32.37 -19.05
C PRO A 69 -16.31 -32.62 -19.28
N ASP A 70 -15.93 -33.24 -20.40
CA ASP A 70 -14.54 -33.53 -20.77
C ASP A 70 -13.93 -32.46 -21.70
N LYS A 71 -14.63 -31.33 -21.88
CA LYS A 71 -14.14 -30.22 -22.70
C LYS A 71 -13.02 -29.46 -21.97
N VAL A 72 -11.93 -29.23 -22.68
CA VAL A 72 -10.73 -28.53 -22.22
C VAL A 72 -10.52 -27.29 -23.08
N TYR A 73 -10.30 -26.15 -22.42
CA TYR A 73 -9.81 -24.92 -23.02
C TYR A 73 -8.33 -24.80 -22.68
N GLY A 74 -7.50 -24.46 -23.68
CA GLY A 74 -6.06 -24.40 -23.51
C GLY A 74 -5.46 -23.19 -24.20
N ALA A 75 -4.46 -22.59 -23.57
CA ALA A 75 -3.66 -21.55 -24.16
C ALA A 75 -2.23 -21.61 -23.64
N VAL A 76 -1.28 -21.28 -24.51
CA VAL A 76 0.15 -21.36 -24.24
C VAL A 76 0.84 -20.11 -24.78
N LEU A 77 1.87 -19.66 -24.08
CA LEU A 77 2.68 -18.50 -24.45
C LEU A 77 4.14 -18.80 -24.15
N CYS A 78 4.99 -18.69 -25.16
CA CYS A 78 6.43 -18.62 -25.04
C CYS A 78 6.88 -17.18 -25.22
N ARG A 79 8.04 -16.83 -24.65
CA ARG A 79 8.64 -15.52 -24.90
C ARG A 79 8.93 -15.33 -26.40
N GLY A 80 8.66 -14.15 -26.93
CA GLY A 80 8.72 -13.88 -28.37
C GLY A 80 10.11 -13.96 -29.02
N ASP A 81 11.18 -14.04 -28.23
CA ASP A 81 12.58 -14.23 -28.65
C ASP A 81 13.10 -15.66 -28.42
N SER A 82 12.24 -16.58 -27.98
CA SER A 82 12.62 -17.98 -27.81
C SER A 82 12.73 -18.67 -29.17
N ASP A 83 13.71 -19.57 -29.34
CA ASP A 83 13.74 -20.44 -30.52
C ASP A 83 12.51 -21.37 -30.49
N GLY A 84 11.91 -21.66 -31.65
CA GLY A 84 10.73 -22.51 -31.73
C GLY A 84 10.97 -23.89 -31.10
N SER A 85 12.15 -24.47 -31.30
CA SER A 85 12.51 -25.77 -30.71
C SER A 85 12.68 -25.70 -29.19
N ASP A 86 13.11 -24.55 -28.67
CA ASP A 86 13.27 -24.28 -27.23
C ASP A 86 11.91 -24.04 -26.56
N CYS A 87 11.01 -23.32 -27.23
CA CYS A 87 9.63 -23.10 -26.80
C CYS A 87 8.90 -24.42 -26.56
N GLN A 88 8.88 -25.33 -27.55
CA GLN A 88 8.20 -26.61 -27.43
C GLN A 88 8.78 -27.48 -26.30
N LYS A 89 10.11 -27.49 -26.14
CA LYS A 89 10.78 -28.22 -25.05
C LYS A 89 10.38 -27.68 -23.68
N ARG A 90 10.39 -26.36 -23.49
CA ARG A 90 10.00 -25.70 -22.24
C ARG A 90 8.54 -25.93 -21.89
N LEU A 91 7.64 -25.85 -22.87
CA LEU A 91 6.21 -26.14 -22.69
C LEU A 91 5.96 -27.60 -22.30
N THR A 92 6.68 -28.53 -22.92
CA THR A 92 6.59 -29.96 -22.60
C THR A 92 7.06 -30.21 -21.17
N LYS A 93 8.20 -29.64 -20.77
CA LYS A 93 8.72 -29.77 -19.42
C LYS A 93 7.80 -29.13 -18.38
N ALA A 94 7.26 -27.95 -18.67
CA ALA A 94 6.28 -27.27 -17.82
C ALA A 94 5.01 -28.13 -17.62
N LEU A 95 4.52 -28.78 -18.67
CA LEU A 95 3.38 -29.69 -18.58
C LEU A 95 3.71 -30.97 -17.82
N ASP A 96 4.87 -31.57 -18.07
CA ASP A 96 5.29 -32.79 -17.39
C ASP A 96 5.45 -32.55 -15.88
N GLU A 97 6.00 -31.41 -15.48
CA GLU A 97 6.09 -31.01 -14.08
C GLU A 97 4.71 -30.66 -13.50
N ALA A 98 3.86 -29.97 -14.28
CA ALA A 98 2.49 -29.71 -13.89
C ALA A 98 1.70 -31.02 -13.70
N ILE A 99 1.89 -32.06 -14.51
CA ILE A 99 1.15 -33.32 -14.40
C ILE A 99 1.78 -34.30 -13.39
N ASN A 100 3.10 -34.34 -13.29
CA ASN A 100 3.83 -35.40 -12.57
C ASN A 100 4.47 -34.95 -11.24
N SER A 101 4.33 -33.68 -10.84
CA SER A 101 4.88 -33.22 -9.55
C SER A 101 4.31 -34.05 -8.38
N LYS A 102 5.20 -34.78 -7.70
CA LYS A 102 4.86 -35.57 -6.51
C LYS A 102 4.49 -34.62 -5.36
N ALA A 103 3.35 -34.88 -4.73
CA ALA A 103 2.84 -34.18 -3.57
C ALA A 103 3.95 -33.93 -2.52
N GLY A 104 4.25 -32.66 -2.28
CA GLY A 104 5.27 -32.22 -1.34
C GLY A 104 5.21 -30.73 -1.04
N ASN A 105 4.79 -29.91 -2.01
CA ASN A 105 4.41 -28.51 -1.83
C ASN A 105 2.95 -28.33 -2.31
N SER A 106 2.24 -27.30 -1.83
CA SER A 106 0.77 -27.09 -1.79
C SER A 106 -0.03 -27.07 -3.13
N TYR A 107 0.47 -27.71 -4.19
CA TYR A 107 -0.08 -27.69 -5.55
C TYR A 107 -0.40 -29.11 -6.02
N SER A 108 -1.51 -29.70 -5.56
CA SER A 108 -1.96 -30.99 -6.09
C SER A 108 -2.57 -30.81 -7.49
N LEU A 109 -1.96 -31.44 -8.50
CA LEU A 109 -2.33 -31.27 -9.91
C LEU A 109 -3.11 -32.44 -10.48
N GLN A 110 -4.33 -32.57 -9.97
CA GLN A 110 -5.45 -33.13 -10.72
C GLN A 110 -6.45 -32.02 -11.06
N SER A 111 -6.09 -30.74 -10.96
CA SER A 111 -7.06 -29.67 -11.11
C SER A 111 -7.55 -29.54 -12.55
N ASN A 112 -8.86 -29.38 -12.71
CA ASN A 112 -9.51 -29.02 -13.96
C ASN A 112 -9.17 -27.59 -14.41
N ASN A 113 -8.41 -26.84 -13.61
CA ASN A 113 -7.87 -25.53 -13.97
C ASN A 113 -6.42 -25.44 -13.47
N VAL A 114 -5.48 -25.32 -14.41
CA VAL A 114 -4.05 -25.20 -14.14
C VAL A 114 -3.50 -24.03 -14.92
N THR A 115 -2.73 -23.17 -14.25
CA THR A 115 -1.90 -22.15 -14.91
C THR A 115 -0.50 -22.22 -14.32
N TYR A 116 0.50 -22.32 -15.20
CA TYR A 116 1.85 -22.62 -14.79
C TYR A 116 2.85 -21.75 -15.57
N TYR A 117 3.77 -21.12 -14.85
CA TYR A 117 4.81 -20.23 -15.39
C TYR A 117 6.19 -20.85 -15.12
N TYR A 118 6.94 -21.18 -16.18
CA TYR A 118 8.12 -22.06 -16.09
C TYR A 118 9.45 -21.42 -16.50
N ASP A 119 10.56 -21.91 -15.89
CA ASP A 119 11.98 -21.62 -16.18
C ASP A 119 12.24 -20.13 -16.43
N GLN A 120 11.87 -19.29 -15.45
CA GLN A 120 11.92 -17.83 -15.51
C GLN A 120 10.91 -17.19 -16.49
N TYR A 121 9.70 -17.77 -16.56
CA TYR A 121 8.54 -17.27 -17.32
C TYR A 121 8.73 -17.25 -18.84
N GLN A 122 9.68 -18.02 -19.34
CA GLN A 122 9.91 -18.18 -20.78
C GLN A 122 8.84 -19.03 -21.45
N ALA A 123 8.10 -19.81 -20.66
CA ALA A 123 6.95 -20.59 -21.08
C ALA A 123 5.82 -20.48 -20.05
N GLN A 124 4.60 -20.30 -20.55
CA GLN A 124 3.38 -20.17 -19.76
C GLN A 124 2.35 -21.12 -20.38
N ILE A 125 1.71 -21.94 -19.55
CA ILE A 125 0.63 -22.83 -19.97
C ILE A 125 -0.59 -22.59 -19.11
N SER A 126 -1.76 -22.66 -19.73
CA SER A 126 -3.01 -22.75 -19.00
C SER A 126 -3.99 -23.70 -19.65
N PHE A 127 -4.61 -24.53 -18.83
CA PHE A 127 -5.69 -25.44 -19.21
C PHE A 127 -6.82 -25.33 -18.21
N SER A 128 -8.05 -25.25 -18.70
CA SER A 128 -9.24 -25.14 -17.85
C SER A 128 -10.43 -25.88 -18.44
N ASN A 129 -11.32 -26.37 -17.60
CA ASN A 129 -12.65 -26.84 -18.00
C ASN A 129 -13.67 -25.70 -18.17
N GLN A 130 -13.30 -24.47 -17.78
CA GLN A 130 -14.10 -23.27 -18.01
C GLN A 130 -13.60 -22.51 -19.23
N ASP A 131 -14.52 -21.90 -19.98
CA ASP A 131 -14.16 -21.09 -21.14
C ASP A 131 -13.54 -19.75 -20.70
N PHE A 132 -12.22 -19.69 -20.76
CA PHE A 132 -11.47 -18.45 -20.57
C PHE A 132 -11.00 -17.83 -21.90
N LEU A 133 -11.19 -18.52 -23.03
CA LEU A 133 -10.75 -18.04 -24.35
C LEU A 133 -11.71 -16.98 -24.91
N SER A 134 -12.99 -17.04 -24.57
CA SER A 134 -13.98 -16.06 -25.00
C SER A 134 -13.80 -14.68 -24.34
N ASN A 135 -13.23 -14.63 -23.14
CA ASN A 135 -13.01 -13.40 -22.38
C ASN A 135 -11.57 -13.29 -21.83
N PHE A 136 -10.76 -12.48 -22.50
CA PHE A 136 -9.37 -12.20 -22.17
C PHE A 136 -9.19 -11.46 -20.82
N SER A 137 -10.27 -10.92 -20.25
CA SER A 137 -10.26 -10.26 -18.95
C SER A 137 -10.34 -11.24 -17.77
N ASN A 138 -10.73 -12.50 -18.03
CA ASN A 138 -11.07 -13.47 -16.98
C ASN A 138 -9.87 -14.26 -16.42
N MET A 139 -8.64 -13.99 -16.85
CA MET A 139 -7.48 -14.79 -16.44
C MET A 139 -6.62 -14.10 -15.37
N THR A 140 -6.42 -14.79 -14.25
CA THR A 140 -5.52 -14.36 -13.18
C THR A 140 -4.08 -14.39 -13.65
N GLY A 141 -3.37 -13.28 -13.47
CA GLY A 141 -1.93 -13.20 -13.62
C GLY A 141 -1.25 -13.08 -12.27
N CYS A 142 0.05 -13.36 -12.22
CA CYS A 142 0.83 -13.24 -11.01
C CYS A 142 1.78 -12.05 -11.08
N THR A 143 1.84 -11.25 -10.02
CA THR A 143 2.85 -10.19 -9.90
C THR A 143 3.98 -10.66 -9.00
N VAL A 144 5.20 -10.67 -9.52
CA VAL A 144 6.39 -11.16 -8.85
C VAL A 144 7.45 -10.06 -8.79
N ASN A 145 8.16 -9.99 -7.67
CA ASN A 145 9.34 -9.14 -7.56
C ASN A 145 10.53 -9.96 -8.05
N THR A 146 11.11 -9.59 -9.19
CA THR A 146 12.25 -10.31 -9.78
C THR A 146 13.58 -9.82 -9.20
N ASN A 147 13.60 -8.57 -8.73
CA ASN A 147 14.72 -7.98 -8.01
C ASN A 147 14.27 -7.51 -6.62
N LEU A 148 14.93 -8.01 -5.58
CA LEU A 148 14.65 -7.62 -4.20
C LEU A 148 15.34 -6.32 -3.79
N ASN A 149 16.25 -5.80 -4.62
CA ASN A 149 16.86 -4.49 -4.39
C ASN A 149 15.85 -3.38 -4.69
N SER A 150 15.99 -2.28 -3.97
CA SER A 150 15.19 -1.08 -4.19
C SER A 150 16.04 0.18 -4.35
N VAL A 151 15.57 1.09 -5.19
CA VAL A 151 16.11 2.44 -5.32
C VAL A 151 15.78 3.20 -4.04
N ARG A 152 16.81 3.64 -3.31
CA ARG A 152 16.66 4.33 -2.01
C ARG A 152 15.78 5.58 -2.14
N ALA A 153 14.89 5.77 -1.16
CA ALA A 153 13.93 6.88 -1.07
C ALA A 153 14.59 8.27 -1.00
N THR A 154 14.97 8.79 -2.17
CA THR A 154 15.57 10.10 -2.42
C THR A 154 14.99 10.67 -3.73
N VAL A 155 15.38 11.88 -4.14
CA VAL A 155 14.97 12.48 -5.44
C VAL A 155 15.23 11.55 -6.63
N ALA A 156 16.21 10.65 -6.53
CA ALA A 156 16.48 9.63 -7.54
C ALA A 156 15.34 8.61 -7.70
N ALA A 157 14.60 8.28 -6.63
CA ALA A 157 13.48 7.34 -6.70
C ALA A 157 12.36 7.85 -7.62
N GLY A 158 11.94 9.11 -7.47
CA GLY A 158 10.90 9.68 -8.35
C GLY A 158 11.32 9.78 -9.82
N ARG A 159 12.61 10.02 -10.10
CA ARG A 159 13.13 10.03 -11.48
C ARG A 159 13.22 8.63 -12.07
N TYR A 160 13.64 7.66 -11.26
CA TYR A 160 13.63 6.26 -11.64
C TYR A 160 12.20 5.81 -11.95
N GLU A 161 11.23 6.12 -11.09
CA GLU A 161 9.81 5.84 -11.31
C GLU A 161 9.33 6.37 -12.67
N ASP A 162 9.50 7.66 -12.93
CA ASP A 162 9.12 8.29 -14.21
C ASP A 162 9.78 7.62 -15.43
N LEU A 163 11.04 7.22 -15.28
CA LEU A 163 11.85 6.63 -16.35
C LEU A 163 11.40 5.20 -16.67
N VAL A 164 11.16 4.37 -15.65
CA VAL A 164 10.61 3.03 -15.84
C VAL A 164 9.20 3.12 -16.41
N THR A 165 8.33 3.99 -15.87
CA THR A 165 6.97 4.21 -16.39
C THR A 165 6.96 4.59 -17.87
N LYS A 166 7.87 5.45 -18.32
CA LYS A 166 7.99 5.78 -19.75
C LYS A 166 8.40 4.57 -20.58
N LEU A 167 9.33 3.74 -20.09
CA LEU A 167 9.75 2.53 -20.78
C LEU A 167 8.58 1.55 -20.95
N ILE A 168 7.86 1.21 -19.87
CA ILE A 168 6.75 0.24 -19.96
C ILE A 168 5.60 0.74 -20.85
N HIS A 169 5.25 2.03 -20.80
CA HIS A 169 4.24 2.59 -21.71
C HIS A 169 4.70 2.54 -23.18
N ALA A 170 5.95 2.93 -23.46
CA ALA A 170 6.48 2.88 -24.82
C ALA A 170 6.51 1.44 -25.37
N LEU A 171 6.83 0.46 -24.53
CA LEU A 171 6.76 -0.95 -24.90
C LEU A 171 5.32 -1.40 -25.16
N ALA A 172 4.37 -1.00 -24.31
CA ALA A 172 2.97 -1.32 -24.49
C ALA A 172 2.44 -0.82 -25.85
N ASP A 173 2.67 0.46 -26.17
CA ASP A 173 2.25 1.08 -27.44
C ASP A 173 2.80 0.35 -28.67
N VAL A 174 4.08 -0.04 -28.59
CA VAL A 174 4.76 -0.78 -29.65
C VAL A 174 4.16 -2.18 -29.80
N VAL A 175 3.88 -2.87 -28.69
CA VAL A 175 3.31 -4.23 -28.71
C VAL A 175 1.92 -4.25 -29.34
N VAL A 176 1.05 -3.28 -29.02
CA VAL A 176 -0.32 -3.30 -29.54
C VAL A 176 -0.34 -3.19 -31.08
N SER A 177 0.58 -2.40 -31.65
CA SER A 177 0.66 -2.14 -33.10
C SER A 177 1.49 -3.16 -33.87
N ARG A 178 2.39 -3.92 -33.22
CA ARG A 178 3.23 -4.94 -33.88
C ARG A 178 2.47 -6.24 -34.17
N ALA A 179 2.78 -6.84 -35.31
CA ALA A 179 2.26 -8.17 -35.70
C ALA A 179 2.78 -9.29 -34.79
N GLU A 180 4.00 -9.15 -34.27
CA GLU A 180 4.64 -10.13 -33.37
C GLU A 180 4.09 -10.05 -31.94
N LYS A 181 3.36 -8.99 -31.60
CA LYS A 181 2.83 -8.73 -30.24
C LYS A 181 3.89 -8.85 -29.14
N TYR A 182 5.13 -8.52 -29.47
CA TYR A 182 6.30 -8.62 -28.62
C TYR A 182 7.19 -7.40 -28.81
N ALA A 183 7.70 -6.85 -27.71
CA ALA A 183 8.70 -5.80 -27.74
C ALA A 183 9.60 -5.85 -26.51
N VAL A 184 10.87 -5.55 -26.73
CA VAL A 184 11.86 -5.34 -25.69
C VAL A 184 12.49 -3.97 -25.83
N GLY A 185 13.01 -3.43 -24.74
CA GLY A 185 13.61 -2.11 -24.72
C GLY A 185 14.54 -1.89 -23.56
N LYS A 186 15.29 -0.79 -23.63
CA LYS A 186 16.18 -0.34 -22.56
C LYS A 186 16.24 1.17 -22.43
N VAL A 187 16.58 1.61 -21.23
CA VAL A 187 16.78 3.01 -20.88
C VAL A 187 17.89 3.13 -19.83
N TRP A 188 18.70 4.19 -19.93
CA TRP A 188 19.84 4.43 -19.03
C TRP A 188 19.41 5.39 -17.95
N PHE A 189 19.68 5.04 -16.69
CA PHE A 189 19.41 5.88 -15.54
C PHE A 189 20.72 6.49 -15.04
N GLU A 190 20.92 7.77 -15.36
CA GLU A 190 22.18 8.49 -15.15
C GLU A 190 22.55 8.62 -13.67
N GLU A 191 21.55 8.81 -12.80
CA GLU A 191 21.75 9.09 -11.38
C GLU A 191 22.40 7.94 -10.61
N THR A 192 22.18 6.68 -11.04
CA THR A 192 22.81 5.50 -10.43
C THR A 192 23.76 4.78 -11.38
N GLY A 193 23.82 5.18 -12.65
CA GLY A 193 24.67 4.55 -13.67
C GLY A 193 24.20 3.14 -14.04
N GLN A 194 22.88 2.92 -14.06
CA GLN A 194 22.27 1.61 -14.26
C GLN A 194 21.42 1.57 -15.53
N THR A 195 21.26 0.38 -16.12
CA THR A 195 20.38 0.19 -17.29
C THR A 195 19.12 -0.53 -16.88
N VAL A 196 17.95 0.03 -17.19
CA VAL A 196 16.67 -0.67 -17.03
C VAL A 196 16.31 -1.33 -18.34
N TYR A 197 16.07 -2.64 -18.29
CA TYR A 197 15.57 -3.45 -19.39
C TYR A 197 14.08 -3.72 -19.20
N GLY A 198 13.31 -3.73 -20.28
CA GLY A 198 11.88 -3.97 -20.25
C GLY A 198 11.41 -4.88 -21.38
N LEU A 199 10.33 -5.61 -21.12
CA LEU A 199 9.65 -6.50 -22.04
C LEU A 199 8.14 -6.35 -21.88
N ALA A 200 7.45 -6.26 -23.01
CA ALA A 200 5.99 -6.38 -23.08
C ALA A 200 5.61 -7.42 -24.14
N GLN A 201 4.58 -8.21 -23.87
CA GLN A 201 4.11 -9.24 -24.79
C GLN A 201 2.62 -9.50 -24.63
N CYS A 202 1.92 -9.71 -25.74
CA CYS A 202 0.56 -10.28 -25.80
C CYS A 202 0.59 -11.60 -26.60
N ILE A 203 -0.46 -12.42 -26.48
CA ILE A 203 -0.65 -13.54 -27.43
C ILE A 203 -0.77 -13.01 -28.86
N ARG A 204 -0.13 -13.69 -29.81
CA ARG A 204 0.04 -13.22 -31.20
C ARG A 204 -1.27 -13.00 -31.93
N ASP A 205 -2.23 -13.91 -31.74
CA ASP A 205 -3.54 -13.87 -32.40
C ASP A 205 -4.55 -12.93 -31.70
N MET A 206 -4.10 -12.13 -30.71
CA MET A 206 -4.95 -11.21 -29.98
C MET A 206 -5.23 -9.93 -30.78
N PRO A 207 -6.52 -9.48 -30.88
CA PRO A 207 -6.86 -8.20 -31.51
C PRO A 207 -6.20 -7.01 -30.82
N TYR A 208 -5.97 -5.94 -31.59
CA TYR A 208 -5.40 -4.67 -31.10
C TYR A 208 -6.07 -4.20 -29.80
N GLU A 209 -7.39 -4.02 -29.83
CA GLU A 209 -8.17 -3.46 -28.70
C GLU A 209 -8.05 -4.32 -27.44
N ARG A 210 -7.99 -5.65 -27.60
CA ARG A 210 -7.90 -6.59 -26.48
C ARG A 210 -6.50 -6.60 -25.87
N CYS A 211 -5.45 -6.50 -26.69
CA CYS A 211 -4.08 -6.40 -26.21
C CYS A 211 -3.85 -5.08 -25.47
N ALA A 212 -4.34 -3.96 -26.01
CA ALA A 212 -4.30 -2.66 -25.35
C ALA A 212 -4.98 -2.72 -23.98
N ALA A 213 -6.23 -3.19 -23.95
CA ALA A 213 -7.00 -3.30 -22.71
C ALA A 213 -6.34 -4.22 -21.67
N CYS A 214 -5.69 -5.31 -22.11
CA CYS A 214 -4.96 -6.21 -21.22
C CYS A 214 -3.76 -5.49 -20.57
N LEU A 215 -2.94 -4.82 -21.37
CA LEU A 215 -1.76 -4.08 -20.90
C LEU A 215 -2.17 -2.91 -19.99
N ASP A 216 -3.18 -2.12 -20.39
CA ASP A 216 -3.71 -1.01 -19.59
C ASP A 216 -4.21 -1.45 -18.21
N ARG A 217 -4.75 -2.67 -18.11
CA ARG A 217 -5.21 -3.24 -16.84
C ARG A 217 -4.06 -3.56 -15.88
N ILE A 218 -2.91 -4.00 -16.40
CA ILE A 218 -1.79 -4.51 -15.58
C ILE A 218 -0.71 -3.45 -15.31
N ILE A 219 -0.67 -2.38 -16.11
CA ILE A 219 0.24 -1.25 -15.89
C ILE A 219 0.07 -0.63 -14.49
N PRO A 220 -1.15 -0.40 -13.94
CA PRO A 220 -1.31 0.10 -12.57
C PRO A 220 -0.71 -0.81 -11.50
N ASP A 221 -0.84 -2.13 -11.64
CA ASP A 221 -0.24 -3.11 -10.74
C ASP A 221 1.28 -3.03 -10.80
N MET A 222 1.84 -2.91 -12.02
CA MET A 222 3.26 -2.69 -12.23
C MET A 222 3.73 -1.36 -11.63
N GLN A 223 2.95 -0.28 -11.79
CA GLN A 223 3.24 1.04 -11.26
C GLN A 223 3.34 1.03 -9.74
N SER A 224 2.50 0.22 -9.06
CA SER A 224 2.58 0.07 -7.60
C SER A 224 3.93 -0.48 -7.14
N LYS A 225 4.55 -1.40 -7.90
CA LYS A 225 5.87 -1.95 -7.63
C LYS A 225 6.98 -0.93 -7.91
N ILE A 226 6.83 -0.18 -8.99
CA ILE A 226 7.76 0.90 -9.37
C ILE A 226 7.81 1.99 -8.29
N ILE A 227 6.65 2.45 -7.78
CA ILE A 227 6.55 3.46 -6.71
C ILE A 227 7.14 2.94 -5.37
N ALA A 228 7.12 1.63 -5.14
CA ALA A 228 7.80 1.01 -4.02
C ALA A 228 9.34 0.95 -4.19
N GLY A 229 9.87 1.55 -5.27
CA GLY A 229 11.28 1.60 -5.61
C GLY A 229 11.86 0.28 -6.08
N GLN A 230 11.04 -0.71 -6.47
CA GLN A 230 11.55 -2.02 -6.89
C GLN A 230 12.44 -1.91 -8.14
N MET A 231 13.56 -2.61 -8.14
CA MET A 231 14.50 -2.60 -9.27
C MET A 231 14.16 -3.62 -10.36
N GLY A 232 13.20 -4.50 -10.11
CA GLY A 232 12.73 -5.49 -11.06
C GLY A 232 11.40 -6.10 -10.62
N ALA A 233 10.46 -6.15 -11.54
CA ALA A 233 9.17 -6.79 -11.32
C ALA A 233 8.61 -7.33 -12.63
N ALA A 234 7.83 -8.41 -12.53
CA ALA A 234 7.10 -8.98 -13.64
C ALA A 234 5.63 -9.18 -13.26
N PHE A 235 4.74 -8.79 -14.18
CA PHE A 235 3.37 -9.27 -14.24
C PHE A 235 3.31 -10.38 -15.28
N LEU A 236 2.95 -11.57 -14.83
CA LEU A 236 2.94 -12.80 -15.61
C LEU A 236 1.50 -13.16 -15.87
N GLY A 237 1.05 -12.86 -17.08
CA GLY A 237 -0.28 -13.20 -17.53
C GLY A 237 -0.20 -13.90 -18.88
N LEU A 238 -1.04 -14.92 -19.04
CA LEU A 238 -1.11 -15.68 -20.28
C LEU A 238 -1.50 -14.80 -21.48
N TRP A 239 -2.34 -13.79 -21.25
CA TRP A 239 -2.83 -12.88 -22.27
C TRP A 239 -1.89 -11.72 -22.55
N CYS A 240 -1.32 -11.15 -21.49
CA CYS A 240 -0.32 -10.11 -21.57
C CYS A 240 0.67 -10.22 -20.42
N THR A 241 1.94 -9.96 -20.72
CA THR A 241 3.06 -10.00 -19.80
C THR A 241 3.79 -8.66 -19.85
N LEU A 242 4.17 -8.15 -18.68
CA LEU A 242 5.06 -7.01 -18.52
C LEU A 242 6.18 -7.40 -17.58
N HIS A 243 7.42 -7.12 -17.94
CA HIS A 243 8.58 -7.41 -17.10
C HIS A 243 9.60 -6.30 -17.28
N TYR A 244 10.11 -5.74 -16.18
CA TYR A 244 11.31 -4.93 -16.19
C TYR A 244 12.32 -5.42 -15.17
N GLU A 245 13.59 -5.20 -15.46
CA GLU A 245 14.71 -5.61 -14.63
C GLU A 245 15.85 -4.59 -14.78
N THR A 246 16.50 -4.24 -13.68
CA THR A 246 17.64 -3.30 -13.70
C THR A 246 18.96 -4.07 -13.72
N ASP A 247 19.88 -3.63 -14.56
CA ASP A 247 21.23 -4.15 -14.82
C ASP A 247 21.31 -5.58 -15.39
N THR A 248 20.20 -6.32 -15.43
CA THR A 248 20.16 -7.67 -15.99
C THR A 248 19.30 -7.71 -17.24
N GLN A 249 19.93 -7.93 -18.40
CA GLN A 249 19.21 -8.24 -19.63
C GLN A 249 18.75 -9.70 -19.57
N PHE A 250 17.44 -9.93 -19.60
CA PHE A 250 16.84 -11.27 -19.46
C PHE A 250 16.29 -11.84 -20.77
N PHE A 251 16.49 -11.16 -21.91
CA PHE A 251 16.02 -11.56 -23.23
C PHE A 251 17.18 -11.59 -24.25
N ASN A 252 17.01 -12.36 -25.32
CA ASN A 252 18.00 -12.59 -26.37
C ASN A 252 17.81 -11.66 -27.59
N ASP A 253 16.65 -11.04 -27.75
CA ASP A 253 16.38 -10.16 -28.89
C ASP A 253 17.27 -8.90 -28.85
N THR A 254 17.85 -8.59 -30.00
CA THR A 254 18.74 -7.44 -30.22
C THR A 254 17.98 -6.23 -30.79
N LYS A 255 16.76 -6.41 -31.32
CA LYS A 255 15.89 -5.34 -31.85
C LYS A 255 15.16 -4.58 -30.73
N MET A 256 15.93 -4.03 -29.79
CA MET A 256 15.40 -3.33 -28.63
C MET A 256 15.10 -1.85 -28.90
N LEU A 257 13.97 -1.39 -28.38
CA LEU A 257 13.65 0.03 -28.30
C LEU A 257 14.59 0.71 -27.30
N SER A 258 15.39 1.68 -27.74
CA SER A 258 16.22 2.49 -26.84
C SER A 258 15.62 3.86 -26.62
N LEU A 259 15.17 4.16 -25.40
CA LEU A 259 14.62 5.48 -25.07
C LEU A 259 15.71 6.57 -24.98
N ASN A 260 16.97 6.19 -24.83
CA ASN A 260 18.11 7.12 -24.83
C ASN A 260 18.49 7.59 -26.25
N ALA A 261 18.12 6.82 -27.26
CA ALA A 261 18.39 7.12 -28.68
C ALA A 261 17.27 7.95 -29.32
N LEU A 262 16.16 8.20 -28.60
CA LEU A 262 15.26 9.28 -29.00
C LEU A 262 16.05 10.57 -28.76
N PRO A 263 16.36 11.38 -29.81
CA PRO A 263 16.76 12.75 -29.55
C PRO A 263 15.69 13.30 -28.62
N ARG A 264 16.09 14.04 -27.57
CA ARG A 264 15.17 14.76 -26.68
C ARG A 264 14.15 15.45 -27.58
N SER A 265 13.02 14.77 -27.79
CA SER A 265 12.04 15.21 -28.75
C SER A 265 11.42 16.36 -28.00
N LYS A 266 11.82 17.57 -28.38
CA LYS A 266 10.85 18.66 -28.39
C LYS A 266 9.69 18.06 -29.15
N THR A 267 8.65 17.69 -28.43
CA THR A 267 7.37 17.29 -28.97
C THR A 267 6.87 18.47 -29.79
N ASN A 268 7.32 18.54 -31.03
CA ASN A 268 6.61 19.22 -32.09
C ASN A 268 5.41 18.33 -32.37
N PHE A 269 4.40 18.56 -31.55
CA PHE A 269 3.01 18.29 -31.86
C PHE A 269 2.75 18.69 -33.33
N PHE A 270 2.48 17.68 -34.15
CA PHE A 270 1.77 17.71 -35.43
C PHE A 270 1.64 19.09 -36.12
N ARG A 271 2.55 19.43 -37.05
CA ARG A 271 2.33 20.46 -38.07
C ARG A 271 1.51 19.87 -39.21
N TRP A 272 0.21 20.13 -39.25
CA TRP A 272 -0.55 20.14 -40.51
C TRP A 272 -0.33 21.46 -41.25
N ASN A 273 -0.47 21.42 -42.57
CA ASN A 273 -0.21 22.52 -43.50
C ASN A 273 -0.80 23.88 -43.06
N ASN A 274 0.05 24.89 -43.23
CA ASN A 274 -0.15 26.28 -42.83
C ASN A 274 -1.30 26.93 -43.62
N ALA A 275 -2.41 27.22 -42.92
CA ALA A 275 -3.20 28.46 -43.04
C ALA A 275 -4.52 28.38 -42.24
N VAL A 276 -5.06 27.18 -41.96
CA VAL A 276 -6.41 27.05 -41.36
C VAL A 276 -6.40 26.46 -39.93
N LEU A 277 -5.32 25.80 -39.50
CA LEU A 277 -5.27 25.09 -38.20
C LEU A 277 -4.75 25.91 -37.00
N VAL A 278 -4.08 27.04 -37.22
CA VAL A 278 -3.48 27.83 -36.13
C VAL A 278 -4.54 28.48 -35.23
N GLY A 279 -5.74 28.75 -35.76
CA GLY A 279 -6.87 29.23 -34.97
C GLY A 279 -7.52 28.13 -34.10
N VAL A 280 -7.65 26.91 -34.63
CA VAL A 280 -8.42 25.84 -33.96
C VAL A 280 -7.56 25.09 -32.93
N GLY A 281 -6.29 24.82 -33.22
CA GLY A 281 -5.38 24.11 -32.31
C GLY A 281 -5.02 24.91 -31.06
N GLY A 282 -4.85 26.23 -31.20
CA GLY A 282 -4.63 27.13 -30.06
C GLY A 282 -5.84 27.20 -29.13
N PHE A 283 -7.05 27.21 -29.70
CA PHE A 283 -8.30 27.26 -28.93
C PHE A 283 -8.51 25.97 -28.11
N LEU A 284 -8.22 24.80 -28.68
CA LEU A 284 -8.36 23.51 -27.99
C LEU A 284 -7.35 23.34 -26.84
N LEU A 285 -6.12 23.84 -26.98
CA LEU A 285 -5.12 23.80 -25.91
C LEU A 285 -5.49 24.71 -24.74
N VAL A 286 -6.02 25.91 -25.03
CA VAL A 286 -6.51 26.82 -23.99
C VAL A 286 -7.72 26.20 -23.25
N ILE A 287 -8.64 25.55 -23.98
CA ILE A 287 -9.75 24.81 -23.36
C ILE A 287 -9.23 23.66 -22.48
N SER A 288 -8.28 22.87 -22.96
CA SER A 288 -7.71 21.74 -22.19
C SER A 288 -7.03 22.21 -20.91
N ILE A 289 -6.20 23.25 -20.98
CA ILE A 289 -5.55 23.84 -19.81
C ILE A 289 -6.60 24.45 -18.86
N SER A 290 -7.61 25.14 -19.39
CA SER A 290 -8.72 25.68 -18.59
C SER A 290 -9.51 24.57 -17.90
N CYS A 291 -9.79 23.45 -18.58
CA CYS A 291 -10.45 22.29 -17.99
C CYS A 291 -9.60 21.60 -16.92
N LEU A 292 -8.28 21.51 -17.11
CA LEU A 292 -7.36 20.97 -16.10
C LEU A 292 -7.29 21.86 -14.86
N VAL A 293 -7.16 23.18 -15.06
CA VAL A 293 -7.19 24.16 -13.97
C VAL A 293 -8.53 24.13 -13.26
N PHE A 294 -9.65 24.05 -14.00
CA PHE A 294 -10.98 23.91 -13.42
C PHE A 294 -11.14 22.58 -12.67
N HIS A 295 -10.63 21.46 -13.19
CA HIS A 295 -10.69 20.17 -12.53
C HIS A 295 -9.84 20.14 -11.25
N ILE A 296 -8.63 20.71 -11.29
CA ILE A 296 -7.79 20.89 -10.09
C ILE A 296 -8.51 21.80 -9.10
N TRP A 297 -9.05 22.93 -9.56
CA TRP A 297 -9.82 23.87 -8.74
C TRP A 297 -11.01 23.19 -8.07
N VAL A 298 -11.85 22.46 -8.83
CA VAL A 298 -12.98 21.67 -8.32
C VAL A 298 -12.51 20.59 -7.34
N LYS A 299 -11.41 19.87 -7.63
CA LYS A 299 -10.87 18.84 -6.73
C LYS A 299 -10.34 19.47 -5.44
N THR A 300 -9.66 20.62 -5.52
CA THR A 300 -9.20 21.36 -4.35
C THR A 300 -10.36 21.98 -3.57
N GLN A 301 -11.39 22.48 -4.26
CA GLN A 301 -12.59 23.06 -3.67
C GLN A 301 -13.40 21.99 -2.95
N ARG A 302 -13.63 20.83 -3.57
CA ARG A 302 -14.27 19.67 -2.94
C ARG A 302 -13.48 19.17 -1.73
N ARG A 303 -12.14 19.14 -1.79
CA ARG A 303 -11.29 18.80 -0.63
C ARG A 303 -11.40 19.84 0.49
N ARG A 304 -11.42 21.13 0.16
CA ARG A 304 -11.64 22.23 1.11
C ARG A 304 -13.01 22.12 1.79
N GLU A 305 -14.07 21.91 1.01
CA GLU A 305 -15.43 21.70 1.49
C GLU A 305 -15.55 20.47 2.38
N GLN A 306 -14.90 19.35 2.04
CA GLN A 306 -14.85 18.15 2.89
C GLN A 306 -14.15 18.41 4.23
N THR A 307 -13.05 19.17 4.24
CA THR A 307 -12.36 19.54 5.49
C THR A 307 -13.20 20.49 6.33
N ILE A 308 -13.82 21.50 5.72
CA ILE A 308 -14.75 22.43 6.38
C ILE A 308 -15.95 21.66 6.95
N PHE A 309 -16.50 20.70 6.21
CA PHE A 309 -17.61 19.87 6.66
C PHE A 309 -17.22 18.92 7.81
N LYS A 310 -16.01 18.33 7.76
CA LYS A 310 -15.47 17.53 8.87
C LYS A 310 -15.25 18.39 10.13
N LEU A 311 -14.70 19.59 9.96
CA LEU A 311 -14.49 20.54 11.06
C LEU A 311 -15.82 21.02 11.64
N GLY A 312 -16.80 21.33 10.80
CA GLY A 312 -18.15 21.71 11.21
C GLY A 312 -18.86 20.60 11.99
N ARG A 313 -18.77 19.34 11.53
CA ARG A 313 -19.28 18.18 12.30
C ARG A 313 -18.58 18.01 13.64
N LEU A 314 -17.26 18.21 13.68
CA LEU A 314 -16.48 18.11 14.92
C LEU A 314 -16.88 19.22 15.90
N TYR A 315 -16.99 20.46 15.44
CA TYR A 315 -17.46 21.60 16.22
C TYR A 315 -18.87 21.38 16.76
N LEU A 316 -19.79 20.91 15.91
CA LEU A 316 -21.16 20.58 16.30
C LEU A 316 -21.18 19.50 17.40
N SER A 317 -20.36 18.44 17.27
CA SER A 317 -20.29 17.38 18.28
C SER A 317 -19.78 17.86 19.63
N ILE A 318 -18.83 18.82 19.63
CA ILE A 318 -18.32 19.46 20.85
C ILE A 318 -19.40 20.35 21.47
N GLN A 319 -20.11 21.14 20.66
CA GLN A 319 -21.21 21.99 21.13
C GLN A 319 -22.36 21.16 21.72
N ILE A 320 -22.72 20.03 21.09
CA ILE A 320 -23.72 19.12 21.63
C ILE A 320 -23.26 18.56 22.98
N ALA A 321 -22.00 18.11 23.09
CA ALA A 321 -21.46 17.64 24.36
C ALA A 321 -21.54 18.72 25.45
N ILE A 322 -21.04 19.93 25.17
CA ILE A 322 -21.10 21.08 26.08
C ILE A 322 -22.53 21.42 26.48
N ASN A 323 -23.48 21.41 25.54
CA ASN A 323 -24.89 21.69 25.82
C ASN A 323 -25.53 20.60 26.69
N LEU A 324 -25.21 19.32 26.44
CA LEU A 324 -25.65 18.22 27.30
C LEU A 324 -25.13 18.39 28.74
N TRP A 325 -23.88 18.85 28.91
CA TRP A 325 -23.34 19.19 30.22
C TRP A 325 -24.06 20.38 30.85
N ARG A 326 -24.37 21.42 30.06
CA ARG A 326 -25.12 22.61 30.51
C ARG A 326 -26.54 22.27 31.00
N MET A 327 -27.15 21.23 30.44
CA MET A 327 -28.49 20.76 30.80
C MET A 327 -28.49 19.79 32.00
N GLY A 328 -27.34 19.58 32.66
CA GLY A 328 -27.27 18.90 33.97
C GLY A 328 -27.44 17.38 33.94
N GLY A 329 -27.28 16.73 32.79
CA GLY A 329 -27.66 15.31 32.63
C GLY A 329 -26.65 14.23 33.02
N ALA A 330 -25.39 14.56 33.35
CA ALA A 330 -24.35 13.52 33.49
C ALA A 330 -23.29 13.69 34.60
N ASN A 331 -23.08 14.88 35.17
CA ASN A 331 -22.17 15.07 36.31
C ASN A 331 -22.39 16.45 36.97
N PRO A 332 -22.86 16.53 38.24
CA PRO A 332 -23.16 17.81 38.90
C PRO A 332 -21.92 18.67 39.22
N GLU A 333 -20.71 18.14 39.05
CA GLU A 333 -19.46 18.85 39.40
C GLU A 333 -18.70 19.40 38.18
N PHE A 334 -19.18 19.14 36.96
CA PHE A 334 -18.56 19.68 35.75
C PHE A 334 -19.08 21.10 35.47
N SER A 335 -18.16 22.08 35.38
CA SER A 335 -18.48 23.49 35.19
C SER A 335 -17.99 24.03 33.84
N LEU A 336 -18.78 24.92 33.22
CA LEU A 336 -18.34 25.72 32.08
C LEU A 336 -17.77 27.03 32.60
N TYR A 337 -16.49 27.28 32.35
CA TYR A 337 -15.80 28.48 32.81
C TYR A 337 -15.70 29.51 31.69
N ASP A 338 -15.84 30.78 32.04
CA ASP A 338 -15.54 31.88 31.13
C ASP A 338 -14.03 32.06 30.97
N PHE A 339 -13.60 32.46 29.77
CA PHE A 339 -12.18 32.69 29.51
C PHE A 339 -11.58 33.75 30.44
N SER A 340 -12.37 34.79 30.79
CA SER A 340 -11.95 35.81 31.76
C SER A 340 -11.67 35.22 33.13
N GLN A 341 -12.51 34.28 33.61
CA GLN A 341 -12.32 33.60 34.89
C GLN A 341 -11.03 32.77 34.90
N ILE A 342 -10.76 32.03 33.83
CA ILE A 342 -9.54 31.23 33.71
C ILE A 342 -8.30 32.10 33.57
N LYS A 343 -8.40 33.17 32.78
CA LYS A 343 -7.33 34.15 32.60
C LYS A 343 -6.97 34.80 33.95
N GLU A 344 -7.96 35.19 34.73
CA GLU A 344 -7.75 35.73 36.09
C GLU A 344 -7.14 34.67 37.01
N ALA A 345 -7.71 33.46 37.04
CA ALA A 345 -7.26 32.37 37.91
C ALA A 345 -5.80 31.97 37.67
N THR A 346 -5.32 32.06 36.43
CA THR A 346 -3.94 31.71 36.03
C THR A 346 -2.98 32.90 36.03
N SER A 347 -3.43 34.08 36.48
CA SER A 347 -2.68 35.34 36.37
C SER A 347 -2.20 35.62 34.94
N ASN A 348 -3.15 35.58 34.01
CA ASN A 348 -2.95 35.70 32.56
C ASN A 348 -1.97 34.66 32.00
N PHE A 349 -2.12 33.39 32.40
CA PHE A 349 -1.24 32.29 31.99
C PHE A 349 0.25 32.60 32.25
N SER A 350 0.54 33.21 33.41
CA SER A 350 1.90 33.58 33.79
C SER A 350 2.83 32.38 33.78
N ILE A 351 4.06 32.59 33.32
CA ILE A 351 5.12 31.56 33.30
C ILE A 351 5.39 31.04 34.71
N GLY A 352 5.28 31.88 35.75
CA GLY A 352 5.45 31.47 37.15
C GLY A 352 4.38 30.47 37.64
N ASN A 353 3.25 30.39 36.93
CA ASN A 353 2.20 29.42 37.20
C ASN A 353 2.29 28.18 36.30
N LYS A 354 3.26 28.09 35.39
CA LYS A 354 3.39 26.94 34.49
C LYS A 354 3.83 25.70 35.26
N LEU A 355 3.03 24.63 35.19
CA LEU A 355 3.31 23.34 35.82
C LEU A 355 4.12 22.42 34.90
N GLY A 356 3.91 22.52 33.59
CA GLY A 356 4.58 21.72 32.59
C GLY A 356 4.08 22.01 31.17
N GLN A 357 4.68 21.37 30.18
CA GLN A 357 4.24 21.41 28.78
C GLN A 357 4.61 20.10 28.09
N GLY A 358 3.66 19.49 27.39
CA GLY A 358 3.88 18.34 26.51
C GLY A 358 3.41 18.66 25.08
N GLY A 359 3.28 17.62 24.24
CA GLY A 359 2.81 17.76 22.85
C GLY A 359 1.37 18.26 22.67
N PHE A 360 0.64 18.43 23.77
CA PHE A 360 -0.76 18.84 23.81
C PHE A 360 -0.96 20.24 24.42
N GLY A 361 0.13 21.00 24.55
CA GLY A 361 0.12 22.36 25.08
C GLY A 361 0.53 22.48 26.56
N PRO A 362 0.65 23.74 27.04
CA PRO A 362 1.05 24.05 28.41
C PRO A 362 -0.05 23.82 29.44
N VAL A 363 0.37 23.42 30.65
CA VAL A 363 -0.48 23.29 31.83
C VAL A 363 -0.09 24.34 32.86
N TYR A 364 -1.07 25.08 33.38
CA TYR A 364 -0.88 26.14 34.35
C TYR A 364 -1.60 25.82 35.66
N LYS A 365 -1.02 26.23 36.77
CA LYS A 365 -1.69 26.33 38.06
C LYS A 365 -2.62 27.54 38.04
N GLY A 366 -3.83 27.35 38.52
CA GLY A 366 -4.77 28.44 38.73
C GLY A 366 -5.38 28.40 40.13
N ARG A 367 -5.94 29.53 40.55
CA ARG A 367 -6.78 29.63 41.74
C ARG A 367 -8.06 30.36 41.39
N LEU A 368 -9.20 29.67 41.50
CA LEU A 368 -10.51 30.25 41.29
C LEU A 368 -10.82 31.27 42.41
N ARG A 369 -11.80 32.15 42.18
CA ARG A 369 -12.20 33.20 43.15
C ARG A 369 -12.66 32.64 44.50
N ASN A 370 -13.23 31.43 44.51
CA ASN A 370 -13.60 30.69 45.72
C ASN A 370 -12.39 30.06 46.44
N GLY A 371 -11.17 30.29 45.97
CA GLY A 371 -9.94 29.78 46.55
C GLY A 371 -9.53 28.37 46.08
N HIS A 372 -10.37 27.70 45.30
CA HIS A 372 -10.13 26.34 44.79
C HIS A 372 -8.95 26.32 43.80
N LYS A 373 -7.95 25.48 44.04
CA LYS A 373 -6.77 25.34 43.17
C LYS A 373 -7.06 24.41 42.00
N ILE A 374 -6.74 24.84 40.79
CA ILE A 374 -7.02 24.10 39.56
C ILE A 374 -5.76 23.92 38.71
N ALA A 375 -5.76 22.91 37.86
CA ALA A 375 -4.79 22.73 36.78
C ALA A 375 -5.47 23.03 35.44
N VAL A 376 -4.93 23.98 34.70
CA VAL A 376 -5.50 24.52 33.46
C VAL A 376 -4.63 24.10 32.29
N LYS A 377 -5.11 23.13 31.51
CA LYS A 377 -4.46 22.70 30.27
C LYS A 377 -5.01 23.55 29.13
N ARG A 378 -4.15 24.40 28.55
CA ARG A 378 -4.50 25.22 27.38
C ARG A 378 -4.01 24.48 26.13
N LEU A 379 -4.94 24.00 25.32
CA LEU A 379 -4.60 23.26 24.11
C LEU A 379 -4.04 24.21 23.05
N GLU A 380 -3.12 23.71 22.22
CA GLU A 380 -2.54 24.51 21.15
C GLU A 380 -3.61 24.94 20.13
N THR A 381 -3.51 26.20 19.70
CA THR A 381 -4.46 26.83 18.81
C THR A 381 -4.32 26.29 17.38
N CYS A 382 -5.45 26.03 16.72
CA CYS A 382 -5.56 25.84 15.26
C CYS A 382 -5.06 24.51 14.64
N SER A 383 -4.86 23.43 15.41
CA SER A 383 -4.67 22.09 14.82
C SER A 383 -5.96 21.25 14.90
N LEU A 384 -6.28 20.49 13.84
CA LEU A 384 -7.35 19.49 13.86
C LEU A 384 -7.15 18.50 15.02
N GLN A 385 -5.89 18.23 15.34
CA GLN A 385 -5.44 17.38 16.43
C GLN A 385 -5.88 17.90 17.81
N GLY A 386 -5.62 19.16 18.13
CA GLY A 386 -6.02 19.76 19.41
C GLY A 386 -7.54 19.79 19.61
N LEU A 387 -8.32 19.93 18.52
CA LEU A 387 -9.78 19.86 18.58
C LEU A 387 -10.31 18.44 18.82
N LEU A 388 -9.66 17.43 18.23
CA LEU A 388 -9.97 16.02 18.50
C LEU A 388 -9.63 15.63 19.94
N GLU A 389 -8.50 16.10 20.46
CA GLU A 389 -8.11 15.89 21.86
C GLU A 389 -9.07 16.56 22.82
N PHE A 390 -9.46 17.81 22.55
CA PHE A 390 -10.48 18.50 23.34
C PHE A 390 -11.77 17.69 23.39
N ARG A 391 -12.26 17.21 22.23
CA ARG A 391 -13.45 16.37 22.16
C ARG A 391 -13.29 15.08 22.96
N ASN A 392 -12.17 14.39 22.81
CA ASN A 392 -11.94 13.12 23.49
C ASN A 392 -11.89 13.33 25.01
N GLU A 393 -11.18 14.33 25.50
CA GLU A 393 -11.10 14.61 26.94
C GLU A 393 -12.48 14.98 27.52
N ILE A 394 -13.27 15.84 26.87
CA ILE A 394 -14.61 16.21 27.37
C ILE A 394 -15.66 15.08 27.23
N GLN A 395 -15.53 14.18 26.26
CA GLN A 395 -16.48 13.07 26.04
C GLN A 395 -16.13 11.83 26.87
N LEU A 396 -14.83 11.53 27.02
CA LEU A 396 -14.34 10.33 27.69
C LEU A 396 -14.19 10.55 29.20
N ILE A 397 -13.45 11.58 29.62
CA ILE A 397 -13.04 11.73 31.02
C ILE A 397 -14.22 12.18 31.89
N ALA A 398 -15.17 12.92 31.33
CA ALA A 398 -16.33 13.38 32.08
C ALA A 398 -17.30 12.24 32.49
N LYS A 399 -17.20 11.06 31.86
CA LYS A 399 -17.96 9.85 32.26
C LYS A 399 -17.18 8.96 33.24
N VAL A 400 -15.91 9.25 33.47
CA VAL A 400 -14.95 8.43 34.19
C VAL A 400 -14.68 9.06 35.54
N GLN A 401 -15.25 8.47 36.60
CA GLN A 401 -15.03 8.92 37.98
C GLN A 401 -14.44 7.78 38.79
N HIS A 402 -13.18 7.94 39.21
CA HIS A 402 -12.52 6.99 40.08
C HIS A 402 -11.63 7.73 41.08
N LYS A 403 -11.58 7.25 42.33
CA LYS A 403 -10.79 7.85 43.43
C LYS A 403 -9.29 8.05 43.13
N ASN A 404 -8.76 7.31 42.16
CA ASN A 404 -7.35 7.34 41.74
C ASN A 404 -7.16 7.93 40.34
N LEU A 405 -8.17 8.60 39.78
CA LEU A 405 -8.08 9.34 38.53
C LEU A 405 -8.24 10.83 38.81
N VAL A 406 -7.41 11.64 38.13
CA VAL A 406 -7.51 13.10 38.24
C VAL A 406 -8.85 13.55 37.68
N LYS A 407 -9.60 14.27 38.50
CA LYS A 407 -10.94 14.71 38.19
C LYS A 407 -10.93 15.88 37.20
N LEU A 408 -11.73 15.72 36.15
CA LEU A 408 -12.06 16.80 35.24
C LEU A 408 -13.15 17.68 35.88
N LEU A 409 -12.80 18.93 36.18
CA LEU A 409 -13.70 19.90 36.81
C LEU A 409 -14.51 20.70 35.79
N GLY A 410 -14.01 20.85 34.57
CA GLY A 410 -14.69 21.66 33.59
C GLY A 410 -13.92 21.95 32.32
N CYS A 411 -14.49 22.81 31.49
CA CYS A 411 -13.82 23.33 30.30
C CYS A 411 -14.18 24.79 30.05
N CYS A 412 -13.36 25.45 29.23
CA CYS A 412 -13.62 26.79 28.73
C CYS A 412 -13.42 26.79 27.22
N THR A 413 -14.40 27.36 26.50
CA THR A 413 -14.33 27.58 25.05
C THR A 413 -14.61 29.04 24.74
N GLN A 414 -13.68 29.73 24.07
CA GLN A 414 -13.91 31.08 23.55
C GLN A 414 -13.61 31.11 22.05
N GLY A 415 -14.69 31.20 21.26
CA GLY A 415 -14.64 31.10 19.80
C GLY A 415 -13.91 29.83 19.33
N ASP A 416 -13.22 29.92 18.21
CA ASP A 416 -12.45 28.79 17.66
C ASP A 416 -11.04 28.68 18.23
N ARG A 417 -10.53 29.75 18.84
CA ARG A 417 -9.12 29.85 19.27
C ARG A 417 -8.88 29.24 20.65
N GLU A 418 -9.72 29.52 21.63
CA GLU A 418 -9.46 29.04 23.00
C GLU A 418 -10.22 27.74 23.25
N LYS A 419 -9.46 26.69 23.56
CA LYS A 419 -9.93 25.38 24.03
C LYS A 419 -9.12 25.02 25.26
N ILE A 420 -9.78 25.05 26.42
CA ILE A 420 -9.13 24.91 27.71
C ILE A 420 -9.86 23.86 28.53
N ILE A 421 -9.07 23.02 29.19
CA ILE A 421 -9.57 21.94 30.04
C ILE A 421 -9.09 22.20 31.47
N VAL A 422 -10.00 22.05 32.43
CA VAL A 422 -9.78 22.38 33.83
C VAL A 422 -9.88 21.12 34.68
N TYR A 423 -8.77 20.76 35.31
CA TYR A 423 -8.64 19.62 36.22
C TYR A 423 -8.47 20.10 37.66
N GLU A 424 -8.68 19.18 38.61
CA GLU A 424 -8.25 19.39 39.97
C GLU A 424 -6.71 19.54 40.04
N TYR A 425 -6.25 20.34 40.99
CA TYR A 425 -4.82 20.52 41.20
C TYR A 425 -4.25 19.41 42.10
N MET A 426 -3.24 18.70 41.60
CA MET A 426 -2.55 17.65 42.35
C MET A 426 -1.42 18.24 43.20
N GLU A 427 -1.62 18.36 44.52
CA GLU A 427 -0.64 18.95 45.45
C GLU A 427 0.71 18.24 45.45
N ASN A 428 0.71 16.92 45.27
CA ASN A 428 1.91 16.10 45.33
C ASN A 428 2.69 16.03 44.00
N LYS A 429 2.32 16.80 42.97
CA LYS A 429 2.90 16.67 41.62
C LYS A 429 2.74 15.24 41.06
N SER A 430 3.40 14.97 39.95
CA SER A 430 3.37 13.71 39.22
C SER A 430 4.34 12.67 39.82
N LEU A 431 4.10 11.38 39.53
CA LEU A 431 4.88 10.29 40.14
C LEU A 431 6.34 10.25 39.64
N ASP A 432 6.59 10.68 38.41
CA ASP A 432 7.93 10.84 37.84
C ASP A 432 8.81 11.77 38.69
N TYR A 433 8.24 12.82 39.27
CA TYR A 433 8.92 13.74 40.18
C TYR A 433 9.53 13.01 41.39
N PHE A 434 8.92 11.93 41.87
CA PHE A 434 9.43 11.14 42.99
C PHE A 434 10.29 9.95 42.56
N ILE A 435 9.96 9.31 41.44
CA ILE A 435 10.65 8.09 41.02
C ILE A 435 12.07 8.40 40.52
N PHE A 436 12.26 9.49 39.79
CA PHE A 436 13.53 9.81 39.14
C PHE A 436 14.44 10.72 39.96
N ASP A 437 13.98 11.22 41.11
CA ASP A 437 14.80 11.98 42.05
C ASP A 437 15.15 11.10 43.27
N ILE A 438 16.44 10.89 43.50
CA ILE A 438 16.95 10.00 44.57
C ILE A 438 16.53 10.49 45.97
N THR A 439 16.43 11.80 46.17
CA THR A 439 16.06 12.40 47.46
C THR A 439 14.55 12.29 47.70
N LYS A 440 13.75 12.58 46.67
CA LYS A 440 12.28 12.46 46.73
C LYS A 440 11.80 11.02 46.72
N GLY A 441 12.51 10.11 46.07
CA GLY A 441 12.21 8.69 46.05
C GLY A 441 12.27 8.02 47.43
N ARG A 442 12.99 8.62 48.39
CA ARG A 442 13.00 8.19 49.80
C ARG A 442 11.70 8.50 50.54
N GLU A 443 10.92 9.48 50.07
CA GLU A 443 9.59 9.77 50.61
C GLU A 443 8.56 8.68 50.24
N LEU A 444 8.85 7.88 49.19
CA LEU A 444 8.09 6.71 48.76
C LEU A 444 8.59 5.43 49.44
N ASN A 445 8.22 5.23 50.70
CA ASN A 445 8.47 3.96 51.38
C ASN A 445 7.72 2.79 50.71
N TRP A 446 8.10 1.55 51.03
CA TRP A 446 7.56 0.34 50.39
C TRP A 446 6.02 0.25 50.48
N SER A 447 5.45 0.61 51.62
CA SER A 447 4.00 0.63 51.81
C SER A 447 3.30 1.61 50.85
N LYS A 448 3.84 2.84 50.69
CA LYS A 448 3.31 3.82 49.72
C LYS A 448 3.44 3.32 48.29
N ARG A 449 4.56 2.68 47.93
CA ARG A 449 4.77 2.11 46.58
C ARG A 449 3.73 1.03 46.24
N LEU A 450 3.47 0.11 47.17
CA LEU A 450 2.44 -0.92 46.98
C LEU A 450 1.04 -0.31 46.81
N ARG A 451 0.69 0.73 47.58
CA ARG A 451 -0.58 1.45 47.41
C ARG A 451 -0.70 2.14 46.05
N ILE A 452 0.40 2.70 45.54
CA ILE A 452 0.42 3.31 44.18
C ILE A 452 0.20 2.24 43.11
N VAL A 453 0.88 1.09 43.21
CA VAL A 453 0.73 -0.02 42.27
C VAL A 453 -0.70 -0.57 42.29
N ASP A 454 -1.25 -0.86 43.47
CA ASP A 454 -2.63 -1.32 43.64
C ASP A 454 -3.64 -0.29 43.09
N GLY A 455 -3.44 0.99 43.42
CA GLY A 455 -4.28 2.07 42.92
C GLY A 455 -4.27 2.21 41.40
N THR A 456 -3.11 1.99 40.77
CA THR A 456 -2.93 2.01 39.32
C THR A 456 -3.62 0.81 38.65
N ALA A 457 -3.49 -0.38 39.24
CA ALA A 457 -4.17 -1.58 38.75
C ALA A 457 -5.71 -1.45 38.81
N GLN A 458 -6.25 -0.89 39.90
CA GLN A 458 -7.69 -0.61 40.04
C GLN A 458 -8.19 0.33 38.94
N VAL A 459 -7.44 1.38 38.61
CA VAL A 459 -7.77 2.30 37.52
C VAL A 459 -7.75 1.59 36.17
N ALA A 460 -6.73 0.79 35.89
CA ALA A 460 -6.61 0.07 34.63
C ALA A 460 -7.80 -0.89 34.42
N ILE A 461 -8.19 -1.63 35.46
CA ILE A 461 -9.36 -2.51 35.44
C ILE A 461 -10.64 -1.69 35.22
N TYR A 462 -10.80 -0.57 35.94
CA TYR A 462 -11.96 0.30 35.81
C TYR A 462 -12.10 0.85 34.38
N LEU A 463 -11.03 1.39 33.80
CA LEU A 463 -11.03 1.88 32.42
C LEU A 463 -11.34 0.77 31.41
N GLN A 464 -10.75 -0.41 31.58
CA GLN A 464 -11.04 -1.57 30.72
C GLN A 464 -12.52 -1.98 30.80
N SER A 465 -13.09 -2.00 32.00
CA SER A 465 -14.51 -2.34 32.21
C SER A 465 -15.45 -1.32 31.57
N MET A 466 -15.07 -0.03 31.57
CA MET A 466 -15.82 1.06 30.95
C MET A 466 -15.75 1.00 29.41
N LEU A 467 -14.57 0.65 28.87
CA LEU A 467 -14.42 0.40 27.44
C LEU A 467 -15.30 -0.78 26.99
N LEU A 468 -15.29 -1.89 27.74
CA LEU A 468 -16.10 -3.07 27.41
C LEU A 468 -17.61 -2.84 27.52
N ARG A 469 -18.08 -1.99 28.46
CA ARG A 469 -19.51 -1.69 28.65
C ARG A 469 -20.06 -0.60 27.73
N GLY A 470 -19.20 0.22 27.12
CA GLY A 470 -19.62 1.41 26.34
C GLY A 470 -19.13 1.48 24.89
N PHE A 471 -18.27 0.56 24.42
CA PHE A 471 -17.63 0.63 23.10
C PHE A 471 -17.86 -0.59 22.21
N ALA A 472 -19.08 -1.14 22.17
CA ALA A 472 -19.48 -2.09 21.13
C ALA A 472 -19.70 -1.44 19.74
N GLN A 473 -19.43 -0.14 19.57
CA GLN A 473 -19.49 0.57 18.28
C GLN A 473 -18.41 1.66 18.18
N SER A 474 -17.15 1.27 18.01
CA SER A 474 -16.19 1.90 17.08
C SER A 474 -14.79 1.36 17.37
N ARG A 475 -14.31 0.50 16.46
CA ARG A 475 -12.92 0.05 16.43
C ARG A 475 -12.04 1.23 16.01
N GLN A 476 -11.25 1.74 16.95
CA GLN A 476 -9.86 2.24 16.80
C GLN A 476 -9.51 3.15 17.99
N MET A 477 -8.95 2.59 19.07
CA MET A 477 -8.14 3.37 20.02
C MET A 477 -7.21 2.47 20.85
N TYR A 478 -6.41 1.65 20.19
CA TYR A 478 -5.17 1.14 20.77
C TYR A 478 -4.09 2.18 20.48
N LEU A 479 -3.63 2.91 21.51
CA LEU A 479 -2.40 3.71 21.63
C LEU A 479 -2.64 4.99 22.43
N ALA A 480 -2.77 4.87 23.76
CA ALA A 480 -2.51 5.96 24.71
C ALA A 480 -2.40 5.41 26.15
N LEU A 481 -1.44 4.50 26.39
CA LEU A 481 -0.92 4.18 27.73
C LEU A 481 0.60 4.09 27.65
N ALA A 482 1.20 5.21 27.26
CA ALA A 482 2.59 5.52 27.52
C ALA A 482 2.62 7.00 27.88
N TYR A 483 2.56 7.30 29.17
CA TYR A 483 3.38 8.26 29.94
C TYR A 483 2.83 8.34 31.36
#